data_AF-A0A3S1ZGH8-F1
#
_entry.id   AF-A0A3S1ZGH8-F1
#
_cell.length_a   1.000
_cell.length_b   1.000
_cell.length_c   1.000
_cell.angle_alpha   90.00
_cell.angle_beta   90.00
_cell.angle_gamma   90.00
#
_symmetry.space_group_name_H-M   'P 1'
#
loop_
_entity.id
_entity.type
_entity.pdbx_description
1 polymer ?
#
loop_
_entity_poly.entity_id
_entity_poly.type
_entity_poly.pdbx_seq_one_letter_code
_entity_poly.pdbx_strand_id
1 'polypeptide(L)'
;AIGKTVFSSCQPDAKGCQDRDARYFGDVIDYGAMCNSACPLMFAGGIRRVAGEWAYLGVHQITTTYIRTKLQYRTTYRIVGGKKKILNTKIVSRKNAGSYKTYEMSKSVEKKLAAYLDQMGIEQSMLETMKGTPASEIHQIALDDMLAMKLVTSTDAVG
;
A
#
# COMPACT_ATOMS: atom_id res chain seq x y z
N ALA A 1 11.30 -0.94 11.37
CA ALA A 1 11.79 0.43 11.62
C ALA A 1 11.69 1.24 10.33
N ILE A 2 11.55 2.57 10.42
CA ILE A 2 11.65 3.49 9.28
C ILE A 2 12.99 4.22 9.37
N GLY A 3 13.81 4.05 8.36
CA GLY A 3 15.13 4.66 8.24
C GLY A 3 15.55 4.72 6.78
N LYS A 4 16.54 5.56 6.51
CA LYS A 4 17.12 5.80 5.20
C LYS A 4 18.61 5.50 5.29
N THR A 5 19.12 4.72 4.34
CA THR A 5 20.56 4.49 4.22
C THR A 5 21.21 5.70 3.56
N VAL A 6 22.27 6.24 4.16
CA VAL A 6 23.19 7.18 3.52
C VAL A 6 24.51 6.47 3.32
N PHE A 7 24.94 6.39 2.06
CA PHE A 7 26.20 5.74 1.70
C PHE A 7 27.37 6.71 1.88
N SER A 8 28.46 6.23 2.48
CA SER A 8 29.65 7.02 2.77
C SER A 8 30.53 7.29 1.53
N SER A 9 30.40 6.47 0.49
CA SER A 9 31.17 6.55 -0.76
C SER A 9 30.25 6.60 -1.98
N CYS A 10 30.40 5.66 -2.91
CA CYS A 10 29.59 5.57 -4.11
C CYS A 10 28.14 5.22 -3.77
N GLN A 11 27.20 6.00 -4.29
CA GLN A 11 25.80 5.59 -4.29
C GLN A 11 25.63 4.37 -5.21
N PRO A 12 24.72 3.43 -4.88
CA PRO A 12 24.47 2.23 -5.71
C PRO A 12 24.10 2.52 -7.18
N ASP A 13 23.50 3.68 -7.44
CA ASP A 13 23.07 4.12 -8.76
C ASP A 13 24.06 5.09 -9.45
N ALA A 14 25.16 5.45 -8.78
CA ALA A 14 26.15 6.36 -9.34
C ALA A 14 26.90 5.74 -10.52
N LYS A 15 26.74 6.32 -11.71
CA LYS A 15 27.47 5.91 -12.91
C LYS A 15 28.91 6.40 -12.86
N GLY A 16 29.87 5.51 -13.17
CA GLY A 16 31.29 5.85 -13.26
C GLY A 16 31.99 6.05 -11.91
N CYS A 17 31.33 5.72 -10.80
CA CYS A 17 31.93 5.76 -9.48
C CYS A 17 32.81 4.51 -9.29
N GLN A 18 34.13 4.70 -9.25
CA GLN A 18 35.10 3.62 -9.05
C GLN A 18 35.40 3.47 -7.57
N ASP A 19 34.60 2.65 -6.88
CA ASP A 19 34.93 2.23 -5.52
C ASP A 19 35.87 1.03 -5.58
N ARG A 20 37.08 1.15 -5.00
CA ARG A 20 38.12 0.12 -5.13
C ARG A 20 37.81 -1.16 -4.35
N ASP A 21 36.82 -1.14 -3.45
CA ASP A 21 36.51 -2.25 -2.53
C ASP A 21 35.03 -2.69 -2.47
N ALA A 22 34.21 -2.27 -3.44
CA ALA A 22 32.86 -2.80 -3.72
C ALA A 22 31.98 -3.19 -2.51
N ARG A 23 32.00 -2.37 -1.44
CA ARG A 23 31.07 -2.49 -0.32
C ARG A 23 30.42 -1.14 -0.16
N TYR A 24 29.16 -1.06 -0.56
CA TYR A 24 28.29 0.07 -0.26
C TYR A 24 28.12 0.17 1.26
N PHE A 25 29.08 0.77 1.96
CA PHE A 25 28.97 1.09 3.37
C PHE A 25 28.00 2.25 3.49
N GLY A 26 27.05 2.11 4.41
CA GLY A 26 26.10 3.15 4.68
C GLY A 26 25.60 3.10 6.11
N ASP A 27 25.34 4.28 6.64
CA ASP A 27 24.73 4.48 7.94
C ASP A 27 23.21 4.59 7.77
N VAL A 28 22.47 4.12 8.76
CA VAL A 28 21.02 4.29 8.80
C VAL A 28 20.73 5.59 9.54
N ILE A 29 20.03 6.51 8.90
CA ILE A 29 19.55 7.75 9.51
C ILE A 29 18.02 7.81 9.44
N ASP A 30 17.41 8.59 10.31
CA ASP A 30 15.97 8.86 10.29
C ASP A 30 15.59 10.08 9.43
N TYR A 31 16.51 11.05 9.32
CA TYR A 31 16.26 12.30 8.60
C TYR A 31 15.92 12.07 7.12
N GLY A 32 14.69 12.45 6.76
CA GLY A 32 14.18 12.29 5.40
C GLY A 32 13.90 10.83 5.01
N ALA A 33 13.89 9.89 5.96
CA ALA A 33 13.30 8.57 5.74
C ALA A 33 11.79 8.73 5.51
N MET A 34 11.23 8.00 4.54
CA MET A 34 9.81 8.17 4.16
C MET A 34 9.08 6.83 4.16
N CYS A 35 7.87 6.82 4.72
CA CYS A 35 6.96 5.69 4.75
C CYS A 35 5.53 6.17 4.52
N ASN A 36 5.11 6.20 3.26
CA ASN A 36 3.81 6.74 2.86
C ASN A 36 2.88 5.67 2.25
N SER A 37 1.58 5.98 2.21
CA SER A 37 0.56 5.20 1.50
C SER A 37 0.37 3.79 2.07
N ALA A 38 0.81 2.74 1.37
CA ALA A 38 0.75 1.37 1.84
C ALA A 38 1.84 1.02 2.86
N CYS A 39 2.92 1.80 2.94
CA CYS A 39 4.04 1.52 3.83
C CYS A 39 3.63 1.45 5.32
N PRO A 40 2.82 2.38 5.87
CA PRO A 40 2.34 2.29 7.25
C PRO A 40 1.61 0.99 7.57
N LEU A 41 0.89 0.39 6.61
CA LEU A 41 0.25 -0.92 6.80
C LEU A 41 1.27 -2.05 6.89
N MET A 42 2.38 -1.98 6.15
CA MET A 42 3.47 -2.95 6.28
C MET A 42 4.23 -2.75 7.60
N PHE A 43 4.48 -1.50 7.98
CA PHE A 43 5.11 -1.12 9.23
C PHE A 43 4.33 -1.63 10.45
N ALA A 44 3.00 -1.54 10.39
CA ALA A 44 2.08 -2.08 11.39
C ALA A 44 2.30 -3.56 11.73
N GLY A 45 2.76 -4.37 10.76
CA GLY A 45 3.02 -5.79 10.95
C GLY A 45 4.20 -6.12 11.87
N GLY A 46 5.00 -5.10 12.26
CA GLY A 46 6.17 -5.29 13.11
C GLY A 46 5.82 -5.44 14.59
N ILE A 47 6.51 -6.36 15.27
CA ILE A 47 6.43 -6.53 16.73
C ILE A 47 7.06 -5.32 17.45
N ARG A 48 8.21 -4.85 16.96
CA ARG A 48 8.88 -3.62 17.40
C ARG A 48 8.91 -2.63 16.24
N ARG A 49 8.28 -1.48 16.44
CA ARG A 49 8.04 -0.44 15.43
C ARG A 49 8.67 0.86 15.89
N VAL A 50 9.70 1.26 15.17
CA VAL A 50 10.50 2.44 15.48
C VAL A 50 10.54 3.34 14.25
N ALA A 51 10.24 4.62 14.45
CA ALA A 51 10.43 5.69 13.48
C ALA A 51 11.08 6.85 14.24
N GLY A 52 12.15 7.42 13.69
CA GLY A 52 12.76 8.61 14.28
C GLY A 52 11.86 9.83 14.10
N GLU A 53 12.11 10.88 14.89
CA GLU A 53 11.33 12.12 14.89
C GLU A 53 11.33 12.80 13.51
N TRP A 54 12.43 12.65 12.76
CA TRP A 54 12.60 13.26 11.43
C TRP A 54 12.20 12.34 10.28
N ALA A 55 11.64 11.16 10.59
CA ALA A 55 11.08 10.27 9.60
C ALA A 55 9.66 10.73 9.21
N TYR A 56 9.39 10.72 7.92
CA TYR A 56 8.09 11.08 7.36
C TYR A 56 7.24 9.82 7.22
N LEU A 57 6.33 9.58 8.18
CA LEU A 57 5.34 8.50 8.08
C LEU A 57 3.98 9.13 7.87
N GLY A 58 3.35 8.82 6.73
CA GLY A 58 2.10 9.45 6.35
C GLY A 58 1.10 8.53 5.66
N VAL A 59 -0.17 8.89 5.78
CA VAL A 59 -1.29 8.12 5.24
C VAL A 59 -2.15 8.95 4.30
N HIS A 60 -2.90 8.28 3.43
CA HIS A 60 -3.95 8.87 2.62
C HIS A 60 -5.04 7.84 2.30
N GLN A 61 -6.18 8.27 1.74
CA GLN A 61 -7.28 7.37 1.40
C GLN A 61 -6.89 6.39 0.30
N ILE A 62 -7.36 5.14 0.41
CA ILE A 62 -7.01 4.10 -0.55
C ILE A 62 -7.68 4.34 -1.90
N THR A 63 -6.88 4.37 -2.95
CA THR A 63 -7.37 4.46 -4.33
C THR A 63 -7.59 3.08 -4.93
N THR A 64 -8.82 2.78 -5.33
CA THR A 64 -9.16 1.53 -6.04
C THR A 64 -9.26 1.81 -7.54
N THR A 65 -8.48 1.09 -8.35
CA THR A 65 -8.56 1.18 -9.82
C THR A 65 -9.38 0.02 -10.37
N TYR A 66 -10.48 0.33 -11.05
CA TYR A 66 -11.33 -0.65 -11.73
C TYR A 66 -10.96 -0.73 -13.20
N ILE A 67 -10.58 -1.92 -13.66
CA ILE A 67 -10.34 -2.21 -15.07
C ILE A 67 -11.59 -2.83 -15.66
N ARG A 68 -12.19 -2.16 -16.65
CA ARG A 68 -13.36 -2.67 -17.36
C ARG A 68 -12.90 -3.49 -18.56
N THR A 69 -13.51 -4.66 -18.73
CA THR A 69 -13.23 -5.55 -19.86
C THR A 69 -14.54 -5.95 -20.53
N LYS A 70 -14.63 -5.77 -21.84
CA LYS A 70 -15.77 -6.23 -22.65
C LYS A 70 -15.48 -7.65 -23.12
N LEU A 71 -16.28 -8.60 -22.62
CA LEU A 71 -16.24 -10.01 -23.03
C LEU A 71 -17.33 -10.28 -24.06
N GLN A 72 -16.97 -10.91 -25.18
CA GLN A 72 -17.93 -11.44 -26.14
C GLN A 72 -18.02 -12.95 -25.97
N TYR A 73 -19.24 -13.47 -25.82
CA TYR A 73 -19.51 -14.88 -25.65
C TYR A 73 -20.13 -15.47 -26.92
N ARG A 74 -19.77 -16.73 -27.24
CA ARG A 74 -20.48 -17.57 -28.20
C ARG A 74 -21.08 -18.74 -27.45
N THR A 75 -22.40 -18.81 -27.42
CA THR A 75 -23.16 -19.90 -26.80
C THR A 75 -23.74 -20.81 -27.87
N THR A 76 -23.40 -22.10 -27.81
CA THR A 76 -23.99 -23.16 -28.62
C THR A 76 -25.14 -23.79 -27.82
N TYR A 77 -26.31 -23.95 -28.44
CA TYR A 77 -27.48 -24.55 -27.82
C TYR A 77 -28.17 -25.55 -28.75
N ARG A 78 -28.96 -26.45 -28.16
CA ARG A 78 -29.84 -27.40 -28.85
C ARG A 78 -31.26 -27.22 -28.36
N ILE A 79 -32.24 -27.28 -29.25
CA ILE A 79 -33.65 -27.30 -28.85
C ILE A 79 -34.04 -28.74 -28.51
N VAL A 80 -34.58 -28.96 -27.31
CA VAL A 80 -35.08 -30.27 -26.86
C VAL A 80 -36.47 -30.06 -26.26
N GLY A 81 -37.49 -30.68 -26.84
CA GLY A 81 -38.89 -30.50 -26.42
C GLY A 81 -39.35 -29.03 -26.46
N GLY A 82 -38.97 -28.28 -27.50
CA GLY A 82 -39.30 -26.86 -27.65
C GLY A 82 -38.49 -25.89 -26.77
N LYS A 83 -37.59 -26.37 -25.89
CA LYS A 83 -36.81 -25.53 -24.98
C LYS A 83 -35.33 -25.47 -25.38
N LYS A 84 -34.71 -24.28 -25.28
CA LYS A 84 -33.27 -24.09 -25.46
C LYS A 84 -32.49 -24.80 -24.35
N LYS A 85 -31.60 -25.70 -24.73
CA LYS A 85 -30.59 -26.34 -23.86
C LYS A 85 -29.21 -25.83 -24.25
N ILE A 86 -28.55 -25.08 -23.38
CA ILE A 86 -27.18 -24.60 -23.59
C ILE A 86 -26.24 -25.81 -23.56
N LEU A 87 -25.46 -26.01 -24.63
CA LEU A 87 -24.45 -27.07 -24.73
C LEU A 87 -23.07 -26.55 -24.31
N ASN A 88 -22.74 -25.32 -24.71
CA ASN A 88 -21.44 -24.71 -24.41
C ASN A 88 -21.54 -23.18 -24.49
N THR A 89 -20.78 -22.48 -23.67
CA THR A 89 -20.55 -21.04 -23.76
C THR A 89 -19.05 -20.79 -23.70
N LYS A 90 -18.49 -20.15 -24.72
CA LYS A 90 -17.06 -19.78 -24.76
C LYS A 90 -16.87 -18.28 -24.96
N ILE A 91 -15.83 -17.73 -24.34
CA ILE A 91 -15.38 -16.37 -24.61
C ILE A 91 -14.68 -16.37 -25.97
N VAL A 92 -15.14 -15.54 -26.91
CA VAL A 92 -14.57 -15.42 -28.26
C VAL A 92 -13.79 -14.13 -28.48
N SER A 93 -13.95 -13.16 -27.58
CA SER A 93 -13.19 -11.90 -27.63
C SER A 93 -13.18 -11.24 -26.26
N ARG A 94 -12.05 -10.62 -25.94
CA ARG A 94 -11.80 -9.86 -24.72
C ARG A 94 -11.18 -8.53 -25.12
N LYS A 95 -11.89 -7.43 -24.90
CA LYS A 95 -11.41 -6.08 -25.22
C LYS A 95 -11.34 -5.23 -23.96
N ASN A 96 -10.27 -4.44 -23.80
CA ASN A 96 -10.20 -3.44 -22.75
C ASN A 96 -11.31 -2.39 -22.99
N ALA A 97 -12.04 -2.02 -21.93
CA ALA A 97 -13.16 -1.07 -21.96
C ALA A 97 -12.89 0.14 -21.05
N GLY A 98 -11.62 0.48 -20.86
CA GLY A 98 -11.14 1.57 -20.02
C GLY A 98 -10.97 1.18 -18.56
N SER A 99 -10.51 2.15 -17.77
CA SER A 99 -10.41 2.05 -16.32
C SER A 99 -10.90 3.32 -15.65
N TYR A 100 -11.38 3.21 -14.42
CA TYR A 100 -11.70 4.37 -13.59
C TYR A 100 -11.19 4.14 -12.17
N LYS A 101 -10.96 5.24 -11.44
CA LYS A 101 -10.53 5.20 -10.05
C LYS A 101 -11.70 5.57 -9.14
N THR A 102 -11.77 4.93 -7.99
CA THR A 102 -12.59 5.38 -6.87
C THR A 102 -11.68 5.60 -5.67
N TYR A 103 -12.00 6.61 -4.88
CA TYR A 103 -11.22 6.95 -3.69
C TYR A 103 -11.92 6.57 -2.39
N GLU A 104 -13.24 6.40 -2.46
CA GLU A 104 -14.03 5.81 -1.39
C GLU A 104 -13.71 4.33 -1.25
N MET A 105 -13.40 3.92 -0.03
CA MET A 105 -13.22 2.51 0.28
C MET A 105 -14.57 1.80 0.29
N SER A 106 -14.62 0.61 -0.31
CA SER A 106 -15.79 -0.25 -0.10
C SER A 106 -15.86 -0.68 1.37
N LYS A 107 -17.07 -0.88 1.90
CA LYS A 107 -17.29 -1.40 3.26
C LYS A 107 -16.48 -2.68 3.55
N SER A 108 -16.28 -3.51 2.52
CA SER A 108 -15.51 -4.75 2.65
C SER A 108 -14.01 -4.52 2.85
N VAL A 109 -13.45 -3.47 2.22
CA VAL A 109 -12.04 -3.10 2.35
C VAL A 109 -11.82 -2.41 3.70
N GLU A 110 -12.71 -1.49 4.06
CA GLU A 110 -12.67 -0.82 5.36
C GLU A 110 -12.71 -1.83 6.51
N LYS A 111 -13.65 -2.78 6.49
CA LYS A 111 -13.74 -3.84 7.51
C LYS A 111 -12.47 -4.69 7.58
N LYS A 112 -11.84 -5.01 6.45
CA LYS A 112 -10.60 -5.79 6.41
C LYS A 112 -9.43 -5.02 7.02
N LEU A 113 -9.32 -3.73 6.73
CA LEU A 113 -8.26 -2.88 7.28
C LEU A 113 -8.46 -2.65 8.77
N ALA A 114 -9.69 -2.37 9.20
CA ALA A 114 -10.02 -2.25 10.62
C ALA A 114 -9.60 -3.50 11.40
N ALA A 115 -9.96 -4.69 10.89
CA ALA A 115 -9.59 -5.96 11.50
C ALA A 115 -8.06 -6.20 11.49
N TYR A 116 -7.38 -5.81 10.41
CA TYR A 116 -5.92 -5.91 10.34
C TYR A 116 -5.23 -5.03 11.38
N LEU A 117 -5.64 -3.76 11.49
CA LEU A 117 -5.08 -2.83 12.46
C LEU A 117 -5.33 -3.29 13.90
N ASP A 118 -6.54 -3.77 14.19
CA ASP A 118 -6.89 -4.34 15.48
C ASP A 118 -6.01 -5.55 15.83
N GLN A 119 -5.82 -6.47 14.88
CA GLN A 119 -4.93 -7.63 15.04
C GLN A 119 -3.47 -7.21 15.29
N MET A 120 -3.03 -6.10 14.69
CA MET A 120 -1.68 -5.55 14.89
C MET A 120 -1.56 -4.65 16.14
N GLY A 121 -2.66 -4.46 16.89
CA GLY A 121 -2.70 -3.64 18.10
C GLY A 121 -2.61 -2.14 17.83
N ILE A 122 -3.08 -1.70 16.67
CA ILE A 122 -3.11 -0.29 16.26
C ILE A 122 -4.51 0.28 16.42
N GLU A 123 -4.59 1.49 16.93
CA GLU A 123 -5.86 2.18 17.12
C GLU A 123 -6.54 2.52 15.79
N GLN A 124 -7.88 2.46 15.79
CA GLN A 124 -8.69 2.73 14.60
C GLN A 124 -8.59 4.19 14.11
N SER A 125 -8.08 5.10 14.95
CA SER A 125 -7.78 6.47 14.55
C SER A 125 -6.83 6.54 13.35
N MET A 126 -5.93 5.56 13.17
CA MET A 126 -5.11 5.48 11.95
C MET A 126 -5.98 5.29 10.69
N LEU A 127 -7.00 4.42 10.75
CA LEU A 127 -7.92 4.19 9.63
C LEU A 127 -8.79 5.41 9.35
N GLU A 128 -9.22 6.12 10.39
CA GLU A 128 -9.98 7.36 10.22
C GLU A 128 -9.12 8.47 9.62
N THR A 129 -7.87 8.62 10.03
CA THR A 129 -6.92 9.54 9.40
C THR A 129 -6.67 9.17 7.94
N MET A 130 -6.52 7.88 7.61
CA MET A 130 -6.44 7.41 6.22
C MET A 130 -7.67 7.84 5.42
N LYS A 131 -8.88 7.62 5.94
CA LYS A 131 -10.15 7.97 5.27
C LYS A 131 -10.33 9.47 5.08
N GLY A 132 -9.93 10.27 6.07
CA GLY A 132 -10.08 11.72 6.05
C GLY A 132 -9.06 12.44 5.16
N THR A 133 -8.04 11.74 4.67
CA THR A 133 -6.95 12.36 3.90
C THR A 133 -7.13 12.11 2.39
N PRO A 134 -7.28 13.16 1.57
CA PRO A 134 -7.46 13.02 0.12
C PRO A 134 -6.35 12.21 -0.56
N ALA A 135 -6.67 11.49 -1.62
CA ALA A 135 -5.70 10.65 -2.34
C ALA A 135 -4.62 11.44 -3.09
N SER A 136 -4.83 12.74 -3.28
CA SER A 136 -3.85 13.68 -3.84
C SER A 136 -2.88 14.23 -2.79
N GLU A 137 -3.13 13.94 -1.51
CA GLU A 137 -2.40 14.49 -0.37
C GLU A 137 -1.78 13.36 0.45
N ILE A 138 -0.92 13.72 1.39
CA ILE A 138 -0.38 12.80 2.39
C ILE A 138 -0.43 13.52 3.73
N HIS A 139 -1.13 12.93 4.69
CA HIS A 139 -1.15 13.41 6.06
C HIS A 139 0.02 12.76 6.80
N GLN A 140 1.04 13.56 7.09
CA GLN A 140 2.12 13.14 7.98
C GLN A 140 1.57 13.01 9.40
N ILE A 141 1.77 11.85 10.01
CA ILE A 141 1.39 11.60 11.39
C ILE A 141 2.55 12.11 12.27
N ALA A 142 2.27 12.98 13.24
CA ALA A 142 3.30 13.41 14.20
C ALA A 142 3.70 12.26 15.12
N LEU A 143 4.92 12.27 15.67
CA LEU A 143 5.42 11.18 16.53
C LEU A 143 4.50 10.90 17.72
N ASP A 144 3.96 11.95 18.36
CA ASP A 144 3.00 11.82 19.46
C ASP A 144 1.69 11.14 19.03
N ASP A 145 1.19 11.48 17.84
CA ASP A 145 0.01 10.83 17.26
C ASP A 145 0.32 9.38 16.90
N MET A 146 1.54 9.08 16.43
CA MET A 146 1.96 7.69 16.19
C MET A 146 1.96 6.88 17.49
N LEU A 147 2.36 7.46 18.62
CA LEU A 147 2.28 6.80 19.93
C LEU A 147 0.84 6.60 20.38
N ALA A 148 0.01 7.65 20.25
CA ALA A 148 -1.40 7.60 20.60
C ALA A 148 -2.15 6.54 19.78
N MET A 149 -1.81 6.41 18.49
CA MET A 149 -2.34 5.38 17.59
C MET A 149 -1.74 4.00 17.83
N LYS A 150 -0.74 3.87 18.71
CA LYS A 150 0.10 2.68 18.88
C LYS A 150 0.73 2.22 17.56
N LEU A 151 1.03 3.16 16.66
CA LEU A 151 1.68 2.92 15.38
C LEU A 151 3.19 2.70 15.54
N VAL A 152 3.83 3.40 16.49
CA VAL A 152 5.18 3.10 16.99
C VAL A 152 5.09 2.45 18.37
N THR A 153 6.06 1.62 18.71
CA THR A 153 6.13 0.92 20.00
C THR A 153 7.10 1.56 21.00
N SER A 154 7.90 2.53 20.56
CA SER A 154 8.83 3.28 21.38
C SER A 154 9.18 4.62 20.71
N THR A 155 9.58 5.60 21.52
CA THR A 155 10.23 6.85 21.07
C THR A 155 11.73 6.69 20.89
N ASP A 156 12.31 5.53 21.22
CA ASP A 156 13.73 5.26 20.97
C ASP A 156 14.01 5.49 19.49
N ALA A 157 14.63 6.61 19.14
CA ALA A 157 14.95 6.90 17.75
C ALA A 157 15.90 5.83 17.21
N VAL A 158 15.80 5.56 15.90
CA VAL A 158 16.91 4.90 15.20
C VAL A 158 18.01 5.94 15.13
N GLY A 159 18.91 5.94 16.12
CA GLY A 159 20.11 6.76 16.14
C GLY A 159 21.18 6.22 15.20
#